data_AF-Q5C182-F1
#
_entry.id   AF-Q5C182-F1
#
_cell.length_a   1.000
_cell.length_b   1.000
_cell.length_c   1.000
_cell.angle_alpha   90.00
_cell.angle_beta   90.00
_cell.angle_gamma   90.00
#
_symmetry.space_group_name_H-M   'P 1'
#
loop_
_entity.id
_entity.type
_entity.pdbx_description
1 polymer ?
#
loop_
_entity_poly.entity_id
_entity_poly.type
_entity_poly.pdbx_seq_one_letter_code
_entity_poly.pdbx_strand_id
1 'polypeptide(L)'
;PNQVYQRLQATLSKYKDICTQVNMFSIPPDFKVGTLDILVGLSDELSKLDVYAESITKKVAQYMGDVLEEQKHKLEDNLTVNGLSPAAFLTKFQWDYAKYPVKQTLSSLYAIISEQLTKIDSDLKVKSQAYNTLKGCLQNLERKQTGSLLTRELGDIVKREQFIIDSEYLATLVVVVPRNMYNDWKSNYETMTDMVVPKSSELIFEDQDMACGLLRF
;
A
#
# COMPACT_ATOMS: atom_id res chain seq x y z
N PRO A 1 7.53 -44.15 -16.59
CA PRO A 1 7.42 -42.67 -16.44
C PRO A 1 8.38 -41.89 -17.35
N ASN A 2 9.71 -42.10 -17.23
CA ASN A 2 10.70 -41.30 -17.97
C ASN A 2 10.69 -41.50 -19.49
N GLN A 3 10.49 -42.73 -19.98
CA GLN A 3 10.38 -42.98 -21.43
C GLN A 3 9.11 -42.37 -22.04
N VAL A 4 7.99 -42.38 -21.32
CA VAL A 4 6.73 -41.77 -21.78
C VAL A 4 6.88 -40.25 -21.84
N TYR A 5 7.48 -39.65 -20.81
CA TYR A 5 7.81 -38.23 -20.78
C TYR A 5 8.72 -37.82 -21.94
N GLN A 6 9.81 -38.55 -22.18
CA GLN A 6 10.73 -38.29 -23.29
C GLN A 6 10.03 -38.40 -24.65
N ARG A 7 9.15 -39.39 -24.83
CA ARG A 7 8.37 -39.55 -26.06
C ARG A 7 7.33 -38.43 -26.25
N LEU A 8 6.66 -38.02 -25.18
CA LEU A 8 5.73 -36.89 -25.17
C LEU A 8 6.46 -35.60 -25.55
N GLN A 9 7.59 -35.32 -24.89
CA GLN A 9 8.43 -34.15 -25.14
C GLN A 9 8.93 -34.14 -26.59
N ALA A 10 9.44 -35.27 -27.10
CA ALA A 10 9.92 -35.39 -28.47
C ALA A 10 8.82 -35.27 -29.54
N THR A 11 7.57 -35.56 -29.17
CA THR A 11 6.42 -35.41 -30.08
C THR A 11 5.93 -33.96 -30.06
N LEU A 12 5.77 -33.36 -28.88
CA LEU A 12 5.30 -31.98 -28.73
C LEU A 12 6.33 -30.95 -29.19
N SER A 13 7.63 -31.25 -29.08
CA SER A 13 8.70 -30.38 -29.59
C SER A 13 8.66 -30.18 -31.11
N LYS A 14 7.94 -31.04 -31.84
CA LYS A 14 7.70 -30.91 -33.28
C LYS A 14 6.62 -29.87 -33.62
N TYR A 15 5.78 -29.51 -32.64
CA TYR A 15 4.67 -28.57 -32.79
C TYR A 15 4.88 -27.33 -31.91
N LYS A 16 5.89 -26.53 -32.26
CA LYS A 16 6.27 -25.33 -31.49
C LYS A 16 5.18 -24.26 -31.40
N ASP A 17 4.24 -24.25 -32.34
CA ASP A 17 3.11 -23.31 -32.35
C ASP A 17 2.04 -23.67 -31.29
N ILE A 18 2.06 -24.90 -30.76
CA ILE A 18 1.05 -25.42 -29.81
C ILE A 18 1.65 -25.56 -28.40
N CYS A 19 2.94 -25.89 -28.30
CA CYS A 19 3.60 -26.10 -27.02
C CYS A 19 5.01 -25.53 -27.05
N THR A 20 5.25 -24.53 -26.19
CA THR A 20 6.55 -23.87 -26.07
C THR A 20 7.50 -24.62 -25.13
N GLN A 21 6.98 -25.20 -24.04
CA GLN A 21 7.77 -25.94 -23.06
C GLN A 21 6.97 -27.08 -22.42
N VAL A 22 7.64 -28.20 -22.18
CA VAL A 22 7.14 -29.35 -21.41
C VAL A 22 8.14 -29.61 -20.30
N ASN A 23 7.70 -29.49 -19.06
CA ASN A 23 8.52 -29.72 -17.88
C ASN A 23 7.85 -30.77 -16.98
N MET A 24 8.66 -31.56 -16.29
CA MET A 24 8.17 -32.54 -15.33
C MET A 24 7.82 -31.85 -14.01
N PHE A 25 6.59 -32.02 -13.55
CA PHE A 25 6.16 -31.53 -12.24
C PHE A 25 6.30 -32.65 -11.19
N SER A 26 7.27 -32.49 -10.29
CA SER A 26 7.66 -33.55 -9.36
C SER A 26 6.75 -33.59 -8.12
N ILE A 27 5.71 -34.40 -8.20
CA ILE A 27 4.81 -34.69 -7.06
C ILE A 27 5.35 -35.92 -6.30
N PRO A 28 5.46 -35.87 -4.95
CA PRO A 28 5.85 -37.03 -4.17
C PRO A 28 4.91 -38.23 -4.37
N PRO A 29 5.43 -39.43 -4.67
CA PRO A 29 4.60 -40.62 -4.83
C PRO A 29 4.12 -41.19 -3.49
N ASP A 30 4.82 -40.87 -2.40
CA ASP A 30 4.68 -41.53 -1.09
C ASP A 30 3.66 -40.83 -0.17
N PHE A 31 2.72 -40.06 -0.72
CA PHE A 31 1.67 -39.44 0.09
C PHE A 31 0.85 -40.51 0.79
N LYS A 32 0.70 -40.35 2.11
CA LYS A 32 -0.22 -41.19 2.88
C LYS A 32 -1.66 -40.79 2.58
N VAL A 33 -2.21 -41.47 1.59
CA VAL A 33 -3.63 -41.44 1.24
C VAL A 33 -4.43 -42.25 2.27
N GLY A 34 -5.58 -41.69 2.69
CA GLY A 34 -6.50 -42.34 3.62
C GLY A 34 -7.41 -43.35 2.93
N THR A 35 -8.64 -43.46 3.41
CA THR A 35 -9.70 -44.20 2.71
C THR A 35 -10.19 -43.43 1.47
N LEU A 36 -10.85 -44.13 0.54
CA LEU A 36 -11.46 -43.50 -0.63
C LEU A 36 -12.45 -42.40 -0.25
N ASP A 37 -13.26 -42.63 0.79
CA ASP A 37 -14.22 -41.66 1.33
C ASP A 37 -13.53 -40.34 1.75
N ILE A 38 -12.42 -40.45 2.47
CA ILE A 38 -11.59 -39.29 2.85
C ILE A 38 -11.03 -38.58 1.60
N LEU A 39 -10.60 -39.33 0.58
CA LEU A 39 -10.09 -38.73 -0.66
C LEU A 39 -11.17 -37.95 -1.43
N VAL A 40 -12.40 -38.46 -1.47
CA VAL A 40 -13.52 -37.76 -2.11
C VAL A 40 -13.81 -36.45 -1.37
N GLY A 41 -13.93 -36.50 -0.03
CA GLY A 41 -14.13 -35.29 0.77
C GLY A 41 -12.99 -34.27 0.63
N LEU A 42 -11.73 -34.74 0.70
CA LEU A 42 -10.55 -33.89 0.51
C LEU A 42 -10.48 -33.27 -0.90
N SER A 43 -10.94 -33.97 -1.93
CA SER A 43 -10.96 -33.42 -3.30
C SER A 43 -11.83 -32.16 -3.39
N ASP A 44 -13.00 -32.17 -2.77
CA ASP A 44 -13.89 -31.02 -2.73
C ASP A 44 -13.32 -29.88 -1.88
N GLU A 45 -12.71 -30.21 -0.74
CA GLU A 45 -12.07 -29.24 0.14
C GLU A 45 -10.84 -28.59 -0.48
N LEU A 46 -10.01 -29.37 -1.21
CA LEU A 46 -8.85 -28.88 -1.94
C LEU A 46 -9.26 -27.93 -3.07
N SER A 47 -10.34 -28.23 -3.79
CA SER A 47 -10.88 -27.34 -4.82
C SER A 47 -11.27 -25.96 -4.25
N LYS A 48 -11.93 -25.94 -3.08
CA LYS A 48 -12.26 -24.69 -2.37
C LYS A 48 -11.00 -23.96 -1.89
N LEU A 49 -10.03 -24.70 -1.37
CA LEU A 49 -8.78 -24.15 -0.87
C LEU A 49 -7.95 -23.53 -2.00
N ASP A 50 -7.94 -24.14 -3.18
CA ASP A 50 -7.23 -23.63 -4.36
C ASP A 50 -7.79 -22.26 -4.80
N VAL A 51 -9.12 -22.14 -4.92
CA VAL A 51 -9.79 -20.85 -5.21
C VAL A 51 -9.46 -19.80 -4.14
N TYR A 52 -9.43 -20.20 -2.87
CA TYR A 52 -9.07 -19.31 -1.78
C TYR A 52 -7.60 -18.87 -1.84
N ALA A 53 -6.67 -19.79 -2.10
CA ALA A 53 -5.25 -19.51 -2.25
C ALA A 53 -4.96 -18.57 -3.43
N GLU A 54 -5.64 -18.77 -4.56
CA GLU A 54 -5.56 -17.89 -5.72
C GLU A 54 -6.04 -16.48 -5.38
N SER A 55 -7.17 -16.36 -4.66
CA SER A 55 -7.70 -15.07 -4.21
C SER A 55 -6.70 -14.31 -3.32
N ILE A 56 -6.10 -14.99 -2.34
CA ILE A 56 -5.09 -14.38 -1.46
C ILE A 56 -3.87 -13.95 -2.27
N THR A 57 -3.37 -14.81 -3.16
CA THR A 57 -2.20 -14.50 -4.01
C THR A 57 -2.44 -13.26 -4.87
N LYS A 58 -3.62 -13.15 -5.49
CA LYS A 58 -4.03 -11.97 -6.26
C LYS A 58 -4.10 -10.71 -5.40
N LYS A 59 -4.64 -10.79 -4.18
CA LYS A 59 -4.65 -9.66 -3.24
C LYS A 59 -3.24 -9.21 -2.88
N VAL A 60 -2.34 -10.14 -2.58
CA VAL A 60 -0.94 -9.83 -2.25
C VAL A 60 -0.26 -9.10 -3.41
N ALA A 61 -0.41 -9.60 -4.64
CA ALA A 61 0.16 -8.96 -5.83
C ALA A 61 -0.42 -7.55 -6.07
N GLN A 62 -1.74 -7.40 -5.92
CA GLN A 62 -2.41 -6.11 -6.07
C GLN A 62 -1.89 -5.09 -5.04
N TYR A 63 -1.84 -5.47 -3.75
CA TYR A 63 -1.36 -4.57 -2.71
C TYR A 63 0.12 -4.21 -2.87
N MET A 64 0.97 -5.14 -3.33
CA MET A 64 2.35 -4.80 -3.69
C MET A 64 2.39 -3.74 -4.80
N GLY A 65 1.51 -3.85 -5.80
CA GLY A 65 1.36 -2.83 -6.85
C GLY A 65 0.88 -1.48 -6.32
N ASP A 66 -0.04 -1.47 -5.37
CA ASP A 66 -0.56 -0.24 -4.75
C ASP A 66 0.47 0.46 -3.86
N VAL A 67 1.37 -0.30 -3.23
CA VAL A 67 2.48 0.23 -2.42
C VAL A 67 3.61 0.79 -3.28
N LEU A 68 3.88 0.18 -4.44
CA LEU A 68 4.93 0.66 -5.34
C LEU A 68 4.60 2.00 -6.01
N GLU A 69 3.32 2.40 -6.05
CA GLU A 69 2.83 3.68 -6.61
C GLU A 69 3.47 4.05 -7.96
N GLU A 70 4.47 4.95 -7.96
CA GLU A 70 5.19 5.41 -9.15
C GLU A 70 6.15 4.35 -9.76
N GLN A 71 6.53 3.34 -8.97
CA GLN A 71 7.45 2.26 -9.35
C GLN A 71 6.73 0.97 -9.76
N LYS A 72 5.46 1.04 -10.18
CA LYS A 72 4.68 -0.14 -10.64
C LYS A 72 5.38 -0.99 -11.70
N HIS A 73 6.24 -0.39 -12.54
CA HIS A 73 7.04 -1.12 -13.52
C HIS A 73 7.99 -2.16 -12.91
N LYS A 74 8.35 -2.03 -11.62
CA LYS A 74 9.18 -3.00 -10.88
C LYS A 74 8.38 -4.09 -10.17
N LEU A 75 7.05 -4.14 -10.38
CA LEU A 75 6.22 -5.11 -9.68
C LEU A 75 6.65 -6.55 -9.97
N GLU A 76 6.97 -6.86 -11.23
CA GLU A 76 7.43 -8.19 -11.63
C GLU A 76 8.76 -8.58 -10.96
N ASP A 77 9.66 -7.62 -10.77
CA ASP A 77 10.95 -7.85 -10.09
C ASP A 77 10.77 -8.12 -8.58
N ASN A 78 9.70 -7.59 -7.98
CA ASN A 78 9.41 -7.79 -6.56
C ASN A 78 8.58 -9.05 -6.30
N LEU A 79 7.78 -9.49 -7.26
CA LEU A 79 6.96 -10.71 -7.16
C LEU A 79 7.78 -11.96 -7.49
N THR A 80 8.71 -12.31 -6.60
CA THR A 80 9.54 -13.51 -6.74
C THR A 80 9.20 -14.58 -5.70
N VAL A 81 9.41 -15.84 -6.08
CA VAL A 81 9.25 -17.02 -5.22
C VAL A 81 10.62 -17.64 -5.03
N ASN A 82 11.15 -17.62 -3.79
CA ASN A 82 12.51 -18.07 -3.46
C ASN A 82 13.60 -17.42 -4.37
N GLY A 83 13.42 -16.16 -4.74
CA GLY A 83 14.35 -15.41 -5.61
C GLY A 83 14.23 -15.75 -7.10
N LEU A 84 13.24 -16.54 -7.51
CA LEU A 84 12.95 -16.84 -8.91
C LEU A 84 11.64 -16.20 -9.35
N SER A 85 11.48 -15.93 -10.65
CA SER A 85 10.16 -15.56 -11.19
C SER A 85 9.17 -16.72 -11.04
N PRO A 86 7.86 -16.47 -10.91
CA PRO A 86 6.86 -17.54 -10.78
C PRO A 86 6.93 -18.57 -11.92
N ALA A 87 7.13 -18.12 -13.15
CA ALA A 87 7.30 -19.00 -14.31
C ALA A 87 8.54 -19.91 -14.14
N ALA A 88 9.69 -19.34 -13.75
CA ALA A 88 10.91 -20.12 -13.54
C ALA A 88 10.75 -21.12 -12.38
N PHE A 89 10.09 -20.71 -11.30
CA PHE A 89 9.80 -21.57 -10.15
C PHE A 89 8.97 -22.79 -10.56
N LEU A 90 7.91 -22.60 -11.37
CA LEU A 90 7.06 -23.69 -11.85
C LEU A 90 7.84 -24.72 -12.67
N THR A 91 8.78 -24.29 -13.51
CA THR A 91 9.61 -25.23 -14.32
C THR A 91 10.56 -26.09 -13.49
N LYS A 92 10.90 -25.64 -12.28
CA LYS A 92 11.86 -26.29 -11.36
C LYS A 92 11.21 -26.70 -10.05
N PHE A 93 9.88 -26.83 -10.04
CA PHE A 93 9.13 -27.11 -8.83
C PHE A 93 9.65 -28.38 -8.15
N GLN A 94 9.91 -28.26 -6.85
CA GLN A 94 10.21 -29.36 -5.97
C GLN A 94 9.35 -29.25 -4.73
N TRP A 95 8.87 -30.40 -4.26
CA TRP A 95 8.13 -30.48 -3.02
C TRP A 95 9.00 -30.09 -1.83
N ASP A 96 8.51 -29.17 -1.00
CA ASP A 96 9.19 -28.76 0.22
C ASP A 96 8.92 -29.79 1.33
N TYR A 97 9.79 -30.80 1.43
CA TYR A 97 9.69 -31.87 2.43
C TYR A 97 9.86 -31.38 3.87
N ALA A 98 10.47 -30.21 4.08
CA ALA A 98 10.65 -29.64 5.41
C ALA A 98 9.35 -28.96 5.88
N LYS A 99 8.69 -28.19 5.00
CA LYS A 99 7.41 -27.54 5.32
C LYS A 99 6.22 -28.49 5.25
N TYR A 100 6.22 -29.44 4.32
CA TYR A 100 5.10 -30.35 4.07
C TYR A 100 5.56 -31.82 4.06
N PRO A 101 5.81 -32.43 5.23
CA PRO A 101 6.37 -33.79 5.29
C PRO A 101 5.38 -34.84 4.76
N VAL A 102 5.79 -35.60 3.74
CA VAL A 102 4.98 -36.67 3.11
C VAL A 102 4.64 -37.84 4.04
N LYS A 103 5.31 -37.93 5.21
CA LYS A 103 5.02 -38.91 6.25
C LYS A 103 3.69 -38.64 6.98
N GLN A 104 3.16 -37.42 6.88
CA GLN A 104 1.86 -37.03 7.43
C GLN A 104 0.73 -37.43 6.47
N THR A 105 -0.50 -37.47 6.98
CA THR A 105 -1.69 -37.73 6.16
C THR A 105 -2.02 -36.52 5.30
N LEU A 106 -2.71 -36.74 4.17
CA LEU A 106 -3.17 -35.63 3.32
C LEU A 106 -4.05 -34.63 4.06
N SER A 107 -4.93 -35.08 4.96
CA SER A 107 -5.75 -34.18 5.79
C SER A 107 -4.91 -33.27 6.69
N SER A 108 -3.81 -33.78 7.24
CA SER A 108 -2.89 -32.97 8.06
C SER A 108 -2.17 -31.92 7.20
N LEU A 109 -1.69 -32.32 6.02
CA LEU A 109 -1.05 -31.38 5.09
C LEU A 109 -2.03 -30.30 4.61
N TYR A 110 -3.27 -30.68 4.31
CA TYR A 110 -4.35 -29.74 4.00
C TYR A 110 -4.55 -28.73 5.13
N ALA A 111 -4.67 -29.20 6.38
CA ALA A 111 -4.87 -28.32 7.53
C ALA A 111 -3.72 -27.33 7.70
N ILE A 112 -2.47 -27.77 7.55
CA ILE A 112 -1.29 -26.90 7.63
C ILE A 112 -1.34 -25.81 6.55
N ILE A 113 -1.62 -26.19 5.30
CA ILE A 113 -1.69 -25.23 4.18
C ILE A 113 -2.84 -24.24 4.40
N SER A 114 -4.00 -24.73 4.82
CA SER A 114 -5.19 -23.92 5.11
C SER A 114 -4.93 -22.90 6.21
N GLU A 115 -4.35 -23.33 7.34
CA GLU A 115 -4.00 -22.44 8.45
C GLU A 115 -2.99 -21.37 8.03
N GLN A 116 -1.96 -21.75 7.25
CA GLN A 116 -0.98 -20.80 6.73
C GLN A 116 -1.62 -19.76 5.81
N LEU A 117 -2.52 -20.17 4.91
CA LEU A 117 -3.24 -19.26 4.02
C LEU A 117 -4.12 -18.29 4.81
N THR A 118 -4.89 -18.78 5.78
CA THR A 118 -5.72 -17.93 6.65
C THR A 118 -4.89 -16.93 7.44
N LYS A 119 -3.72 -17.34 7.95
CA LYS A 119 -2.81 -16.45 8.66
C LYS A 119 -2.26 -15.37 7.73
N ILE A 120 -1.83 -15.72 6.52
CA ILE A 120 -1.35 -14.75 5.53
C ILE A 120 -2.44 -13.74 5.17
N ASP A 121 -3.68 -14.19 4.92
CA ASP A 121 -4.82 -13.31 4.59
C ASP A 121 -5.14 -12.35 5.76
N SER A 122 -5.11 -12.86 6.99
CA SER A 122 -5.34 -12.05 8.20
C SER A 122 -4.25 -10.99 8.40
N ASP A 123 -2.97 -11.38 8.29
CA ASP A 123 -1.84 -10.48 8.42
C ASP A 123 -1.86 -9.41 7.31
N LEU A 124 -2.15 -9.80 6.06
CA LEU A 124 -2.30 -8.89 4.94
C LEU A 124 -3.41 -7.85 5.20
N LYS A 125 -4.57 -8.29 5.72
CA LYS A 125 -5.69 -7.40 6.03
C LYS A 125 -5.35 -6.37 7.10
N VAL A 126 -4.64 -6.77 8.15
CA VAL A 126 -4.19 -5.85 9.21
C VAL A 126 -3.21 -4.83 8.64
N LYS A 127 -2.22 -5.29 7.87
CA LYS A 127 -1.21 -4.41 7.26
C LYS A 127 -1.81 -3.45 6.23
N SER A 128 -2.73 -3.92 5.39
CA SER A 128 -3.38 -3.10 4.37
C SER A 128 -4.29 -2.03 4.98
N GLN A 129 -5.01 -2.35 6.05
CA GLN A 129 -5.81 -1.37 6.78
C GLN A 129 -4.92 -0.27 7.39
N ALA A 130 -3.85 -0.65 8.08
CA ALA A 130 -2.91 0.31 8.65
C ALA A 130 -2.29 1.22 7.56
N TYR A 131 -1.87 0.64 6.43
CA TYR A 131 -1.34 1.39 5.29
C TYR A 131 -2.35 2.39 4.74
N ASN A 132 -3.59 1.95 4.48
CA ASN A 132 -4.63 2.82 3.93
C ASN A 132 -5.01 3.96 4.88
N THR A 133 -5.05 3.70 6.19
CA THR A 133 -5.26 4.75 7.20
C THR A 133 -4.15 5.79 7.18
N LEU A 134 -2.88 5.35 7.15
CA LEU A 134 -1.73 6.26 7.09
C LEU A 134 -1.69 7.06 5.79
N LYS A 135 -1.95 6.41 4.65
CA LYS A 135 -2.06 7.06 3.35
C LYS A 135 -3.15 8.12 3.33
N GLY A 136 -4.33 7.81 3.87
CA GLY A 136 -5.42 8.77 4.00
C GLY A 136 -5.07 9.95 4.93
N CYS A 137 -4.34 9.69 6.02
CA CYS A 137 -3.84 10.74 6.91
C CYS A 137 -2.86 11.67 6.18
N LEU A 138 -1.89 11.10 5.45
CA LEU A 138 -0.92 11.85 4.66
C LEU A 138 -1.60 12.73 3.61
N GLN A 139 -2.53 12.15 2.82
CA GLN A 139 -3.29 12.92 1.82
C GLN A 139 -4.07 14.07 2.44
N ASN A 140 -4.64 13.87 3.63
CA ASN A 140 -5.34 14.95 4.35
C ASN A 140 -4.37 16.04 4.81
N LEU A 141 -3.17 15.67 5.29
CA LEU A 141 -2.12 16.63 5.67
C LEU A 141 -1.62 17.43 4.46
N GLU A 142 -1.33 16.77 3.34
CA GLU A 142 -0.90 17.42 2.10
C GLU A 142 -1.94 18.43 1.60
N ARG A 143 -3.23 18.09 1.65
CA ARG A 143 -4.32 19.01 1.29
C ARG A 143 -4.41 20.20 2.24
N LYS A 144 -4.20 19.99 3.55
CA LYS A 144 -4.14 21.08 4.54
C LYS A 144 -2.90 21.97 4.34
N GLN A 145 -1.83 21.46 3.74
CA GLN A 145 -0.62 22.23 3.50
C GLN A 145 -0.61 22.97 2.16
N THR A 146 -1.43 22.58 1.18
CA THR A 146 -1.40 23.15 -0.19
C THR A 146 -2.62 24.00 -0.55
N GLY A 147 -3.55 24.22 0.39
CA GLY A 147 -4.72 25.08 0.20
C GLY A 147 -4.40 26.59 0.17
N SER A 148 -5.42 27.39 -0.17
CA SER A 148 -5.38 28.85 -0.01
C SER A 148 -5.07 29.24 1.44
N LEU A 149 -4.44 30.39 1.66
CA LEU A 149 -4.14 30.93 3.00
C LEU A 149 -5.34 30.95 3.98
N LEU A 150 -6.57 30.93 3.48
CA LEU A 150 -7.78 30.85 4.31
C LEU A 150 -8.03 29.48 4.93
N THR A 151 -7.54 28.41 4.31
CA THR A 151 -7.83 27.01 4.71
C THR A 151 -6.57 26.20 4.99
N ARG A 152 -5.40 26.71 4.62
CA ARG A 152 -4.10 26.08 4.86
C ARG A 152 -3.64 26.27 6.31
N GLU A 153 -2.90 25.29 6.81
CA GLU A 153 -2.16 25.40 8.06
C GLU A 153 -1.01 26.40 7.94
N LEU A 154 -0.99 27.42 8.81
CA LEU A 154 -0.01 28.51 8.77
C LEU A 154 1.27 28.23 9.56
N GLY A 155 1.43 27.03 10.14
CA GLY A 155 2.55 26.69 11.02
C GLY A 155 3.92 26.75 10.36
N ASP A 156 4.00 26.61 9.03
CA ASP A 156 5.23 26.77 8.25
C ASP A 156 5.45 28.21 7.75
N ILE A 157 4.44 29.09 7.88
CA ILE A 157 4.48 30.49 7.46
C ILE A 157 4.80 31.41 8.64
N VAL A 158 4.17 31.18 9.79
CA VAL A 158 4.31 32.05 10.96
C VAL A 158 5.36 31.52 11.93
N LYS A 159 6.12 32.43 12.55
CA LYS A 159 7.15 32.08 13.54
C LYS A 159 6.80 32.64 14.91
N ARG A 160 7.25 31.93 15.95
CA ARG A 160 6.96 32.28 17.35
C ARG A 160 7.38 33.72 17.69
N GLU A 161 8.50 34.17 17.15
CA GLU A 161 9.07 35.49 17.45
C GLU A 161 8.21 36.65 16.92
N GLN A 162 7.30 36.36 15.98
CA GLN A 162 6.42 37.35 15.41
C GLN A 162 5.18 37.62 16.30
N PHE A 163 4.88 36.70 17.22
CA PHE A 163 3.77 36.81 18.16
C PHE A 163 4.23 37.39 19.49
N ILE A 164 3.43 38.31 20.02
CA ILE A 164 3.51 38.68 21.43
C ILE A 164 2.83 37.57 22.24
N ILE A 165 3.61 36.92 23.11
CA ILE A 165 3.18 35.80 23.94
C ILE A 165 3.25 36.26 25.40
N ASP A 166 2.36 35.74 26.25
CA ASP A 166 2.32 36.01 27.69
C ASP A 166 2.09 37.50 28.05
N SER A 167 1.28 38.20 27.26
CA SER A 167 0.83 39.56 27.56
C SER A 167 -0.66 39.57 27.92
N GLU A 168 -1.02 40.27 29.00
CA GLU A 168 -2.42 40.47 29.41
C GLU A 168 -3.13 41.55 28.58
N TYR A 169 -2.36 42.41 27.91
CA TYR A 169 -2.88 43.64 27.27
C TYR A 169 -2.66 43.68 25.77
N LEU A 170 -1.85 42.78 25.22
CA LEU A 170 -1.50 42.76 23.80
C LEU A 170 -1.66 41.36 23.24
N ALA A 171 -2.23 41.27 22.05
CA ALA A 171 -2.30 40.05 21.29
C ALA A 171 -1.92 40.30 19.82
N THR A 172 -1.42 39.25 19.18
CA THR A 172 -1.09 39.28 17.75
C THR A 172 -2.08 38.41 17.00
N LEU A 173 -2.84 39.01 16.08
CA LEU A 173 -3.72 38.30 15.17
C LEU A 173 -3.02 38.06 13.85
N VAL A 174 -3.38 36.94 13.23
CA VAL A 174 -3.06 36.67 11.83
C VAL A 174 -4.27 37.09 10.99
N VAL A 175 -4.03 37.93 9.99
CA VAL A 175 -5.07 38.47 9.12
C VAL A 175 -4.76 38.07 7.68
N VAL A 176 -5.76 37.51 7.00
CA VAL A 176 -5.67 37.15 5.58
C VAL A 176 -6.55 38.11 4.78
N VAL A 177 -5.95 38.78 3.80
CA VAL A 177 -6.59 39.81 2.98
C VAL A 177 -6.40 39.47 1.51
N PRO A 178 -7.39 39.66 0.63
CA PRO A 178 -7.16 39.57 -0.81
C PRO A 178 -6.00 40.46 -1.26
N ARG A 179 -5.11 39.93 -2.09
CA ARG A 179 -3.85 40.59 -2.47
C ARG A 179 -4.09 41.96 -3.11
N ASN A 180 -5.13 42.08 -3.93
CA ASN A 180 -5.52 43.33 -4.57
C ASN A 180 -6.01 44.41 -3.57
N MET A 181 -6.44 44.02 -2.37
CA MET A 181 -6.92 44.92 -1.31
C MET A 181 -5.87 45.18 -0.23
N TYR A 182 -4.65 44.65 -0.36
CA TYR A 182 -3.64 44.77 0.69
C TYR A 182 -3.20 46.23 0.96
N ASN A 183 -3.15 47.06 -0.08
CA ASN A 183 -2.84 48.49 0.07
C ASN A 183 -3.96 49.25 0.81
N ASP A 184 -5.21 48.88 0.56
CA ASP A 184 -6.37 49.46 1.24
C ASP A 184 -6.40 49.01 2.71
N TRP A 185 -6.10 47.74 2.98
CA TRP A 185 -5.92 47.23 4.35
C TRP A 185 -4.86 48.04 5.10
N LYS A 186 -3.66 48.19 4.51
CA LYS A 186 -2.54 48.91 5.12
C LYS A 186 -2.86 50.38 5.43
N SER A 187 -3.73 51.00 4.64
CA SER A 187 -4.12 52.40 4.82
C SER A 187 -5.19 52.59 5.90
N ASN A 188 -6.00 51.56 6.21
CA ASN A 188 -7.20 51.70 7.03
C ASN A 188 -7.19 50.88 8.33
N TYR A 189 -6.34 49.85 8.46
CA TYR A 189 -6.38 48.92 9.59
C TYR A 189 -6.27 49.59 10.98
N GLU A 190 -5.52 50.69 11.08
CA GLU A 190 -5.33 51.44 12.33
C GLU A 190 -6.62 52.11 12.83
N THR A 191 -7.62 52.25 11.97
CA THR A 191 -8.90 52.92 12.26
C THR A 191 -10.11 51.97 12.26
N MET A 192 -9.91 50.67 11.99
CA MET A 192 -11.03 49.72 11.93
C MET A 192 -11.62 49.40 13.30
N THR A 193 -10.80 49.47 14.35
CA THR A 193 -11.17 49.19 15.74
C THR A 193 -10.28 50.02 16.66
N ASP A 194 -10.79 50.31 17.85
CA ASP A 194 -9.99 50.92 18.90
C ASP A 194 -8.88 49.98 19.36
N MET A 195 -7.85 50.55 20.00
CA MET A 195 -6.71 49.85 20.61
C MET A 195 -5.77 49.12 19.64
N VAL A 196 -5.87 49.36 18.33
CA VAL A 196 -4.88 48.85 17.37
C VAL A 196 -3.53 49.55 17.57
N VAL A 197 -2.45 48.77 17.62
CA VAL A 197 -1.09 49.33 17.70
C VAL A 197 -0.70 49.90 16.33
N PRO A 198 -0.40 51.21 16.21
CA PRO A 198 -0.02 51.80 14.93
C PRO A 198 1.28 51.20 14.39
N LYS A 199 1.39 51.12 13.07
CA LYS A 199 2.51 50.52 12.32
C LYS A 199 2.83 49.07 12.72
N SER A 200 1.89 48.37 13.33
CA SER A 200 2.10 46.98 13.75
C SER A 200 1.82 45.95 12.66
N SER A 201 1.13 46.33 11.59
CA SER A 201 0.78 45.37 10.55
C SER A 201 1.96 45.08 9.62
N GLU A 202 2.35 43.80 9.56
CA GLU A 202 3.50 43.30 8.81
C GLU A 202 3.04 42.19 7.85
N LEU A 203 3.48 42.25 6.58
CA LEU A 203 3.23 41.18 5.61
C LEU A 203 4.20 40.03 5.90
N ILE A 204 3.67 38.82 6.11
CA ILE A 204 4.50 37.63 6.34
C ILE A 204 4.67 36.83 5.05
N PHE A 205 3.57 36.65 4.31
CA PHE A 205 3.53 35.78 3.14
C PHE A 205 2.40 36.20 2.20
N GLU A 206 2.59 36.05 0.89
CA GLU A 206 1.53 36.21 -0.11
C GLU A 206 1.51 35.02 -1.07
N ASP A 207 0.31 34.55 -1.41
CA ASP A 207 0.07 33.59 -2.48
C ASP A 207 -0.46 34.30 -3.74
N GLN A 208 -1.02 33.56 -4.71
CA GLN A 208 -1.54 34.16 -5.95
C GLN A 208 -2.71 35.13 -5.71
N ASP A 209 -3.56 34.87 -4.71
CA ASP A 209 -4.83 35.56 -4.50
C ASP A 209 -4.91 36.30 -3.16
N MET A 210 -4.17 35.86 -2.15
CA MET A 210 -4.28 36.27 -0.75
C MET A 210 -2.92 36.70 -0.17
N ALA A 211 -2.96 37.65 0.75
CA ALA A 211 -1.83 38.13 1.53
C ALA A 211 -2.11 37.86 3.02
N CYS A 212 -1.14 37.26 3.70
CA CYS A 212 -1.16 36.97 5.14
C CYS A 212 -0.25 37.97 5.85
N GLY A 213 -0.83 38.71 6.80
CA GLY A 213 -0.10 39.64 7.64
C GLY A 213 -0.43 39.48 9.12
N LEU A 214 0.37 40.11 9.96
CA LEU A 214 0.10 40.23 11.39
C LEU A 214 -0.59 41.55 11.70
N LEU A 215 -1.31 41.57 12.80
CA LEU A 215 -1.89 42.76 13.40
C LEU A 215 -1.73 42.67 14.92
N ARG A 216 -1.25 43.74 15.56
CA ARG A 216 -1.16 43.81 17.03
C ARG A 216 -2.22 44.75 17.57
N PHE A 217 -2.92 44.30 18.59
CA PHE A 217 -3.96 45.02 19.31
C PHE A 217 -3.80 44.78 20.81
#